data_AF-A0A259U0V3-F1
#
_entry.id   AF-A0A259U0V3-F1
#
_cell.length_a   1.000
_cell.length_b   1.000
_cell.length_c   1.000
_cell.angle_alpha   90.00
_cell.angle_beta   90.00
_cell.angle_gamma   90.00
#
_symmetry.space_group_name_H-M   'P 1'
#
loop_
_entity.id
_entity.type
_entity.pdbx_description
1 polymer ?
#
loop_
_entity_poly.entity_id
_entity_poly.type
_entity_poly.pdbx_seq_one_letter_code
_entity_poly.pdbx_strand_id
1 'polypeptide(L)'
;MLSRLFSLAFALTLLSACDTGQDGTDAMVTVTGSVTDESASSLTSSASSAPVEGATVTASRVSARGSLSALSGSATTNASGQYTLTTDATADATVIAATRQSFAARALLEAGAASGAQVMAPPMTAETSAEADVFVAVRARESAADAADVILFVTADVAADIRAAATTAADVAASIDAALAAEASASGASSSEAEEVETTRRENAATFRVALAASSSSSARAQAFSRFETDYEDAFAQTSVTLNARARASQARTKALIRFSNNLSAQARLSMRRRARIATARTTALAVEAAFRARGASNARLTALAQARANLIASLESAGNDNAQNQVESTYAAVVRAELAQETNLSAAQLSAAAQASSAARATFNTALAASPSGATIGTATVSYFSAVESGARTAFGADASLAIEAFALVSLY
;
A
#
# COMPACT_ATOMS: atom_id res chain seq x y z
N MET A 1 18.65 -28.15 -18.24
CA MET A 1 18.76 -27.81 -19.68
C MET A 1 18.39 -26.35 -19.85
N LEU A 2 19.22 -25.62 -20.60
CA LEU A 2 19.17 -24.20 -20.97
C LEU A 2 17.76 -23.79 -21.47
N SER A 3 17.27 -22.54 -21.39
CA SER A 3 17.96 -21.25 -21.52
C SER A 3 17.26 -20.10 -20.78
N ARG A 4 18.08 -19.13 -20.38
CA ARG A 4 17.77 -17.81 -19.81
C ARG A 4 17.29 -16.80 -20.87
N LEU A 5 16.86 -15.63 -20.36
CA LEU A 5 16.89 -14.28 -20.94
C LEU A 5 15.66 -13.80 -21.73
N PHE A 6 14.84 -12.97 -21.05
CA PHE A 6 14.41 -11.68 -21.60
C PHE A 6 14.26 -10.68 -20.44
N SER A 7 15.40 -10.26 -19.89
CA SER A 7 15.47 -9.05 -19.07
C SER A 7 15.51 -7.86 -20.02
N LEU A 8 14.40 -7.15 -20.16
CA LEU A 8 14.40 -5.83 -20.78
C LEU A 8 14.91 -4.85 -19.71
N ALA A 9 16.23 -4.68 -19.67
CA ALA A 9 16.86 -3.64 -18.88
C ALA A 9 16.58 -2.29 -19.55
N PHE A 10 15.58 -1.57 -19.03
CA PHE A 10 15.49 -0.14 -19.26
C PHE A 10 16.41 0.52 -18.23
N ALA A 11 17.64 0.80 -18.66
CA ALA A 11 18.61 1.52 -17.84
C ALA A 11 18.15 2.98 -17.74
N LEU A 12 17.46 3.31 -16.66
CA LEU A 12 17.26 4.70 -16.25
C LEU A 12 18.54 5.12 -15.51
N THR A 13 19.44 5.79 -16.22
CA THR A 13 20.61 6.43 -15.61
C THR A 13 20.14 7.64 -14.79
N LEU A 14 19.92 7.42 -13.50
CA LEU A 14 19.93 8.50 -12.50
C LEU A 14 21.40 8.89 -12.29
N LEU A 15 21.86 9.87 -13.06
CA LEU A 15 23.14 10.53 -12.82
C LEU A 15 22.99 11.41 -11.59
N SER A 16 23.52 10.94 -10.46
CA SER A 16 23.82 11.76 -9.30
C SER A 16 24.97 12.71 -9.66
N ALA A 17 24.65 13.81 -10.34
CA ALA A 17 25.59 14.90 -10.54
C ALA A 17 25.50 15.85 -9.34
N CYS A 18 26.48 15.75 -8.44
CA CYS A 18 26.87 16.90 -7.62
C CYS A 18 27.39 17.96 -8.59
N ASP A 19 26.62 19.02 -8.85
CA ASP A 19 27.14 20.22 -9.50
C ASP A 19 27.06 21.41 -8.52
N THR A 20 28.23 21.93 -8.21
CA THR A 20 28.45 23.18 -7.48
C THR A 20 28.49 24.31 -8.50
N GLY A 21 27.37 24.99 -8.72
CA GLY A 21 27.28 26.13 -9.63
C GLY A 21 26.07 27.01 -9.36
N GLN A 22 26.33 28.21 -8.85
CA GLN A 22 25.35 29.22 -8.46
C GLN A 22 25.11 30.17 -9.64
N ASP A 23 23.89 30.18 -10.20
CA ASP A 23 23.28 31.34 -10.87
C ASP A 23 21.75 31.20 -10.92
N GLY A 24 21.05 32.25 -10.47
CA GLY A 24 19.63 32.26 -10.16
C GLY A 24 18.71 32.35 -11.37
N THR A 25 18.52 31.22 -12.05
CA THR A 25 17.28 30.95 -12.81
C THR A 25 16.55 29.80 -12.12
N ASP A 26 15.37 30.07 -11.56
CA ASP A 26 14.52 29.03 -10.97
C ASP A 26 14.37 27.89 -11.98
N ALA A 27 14.79 26.69 -11.59
CA ALA A 27 14.72 25.51 -12.43
C ALA A 27 13.26 25.22 -12.79
N MET A 28 12.91 25.37 -14.07
CA MET A 28 11.55 25.16 -14.56
C MET A 28 11.37 23.72 -15.04
N VAL A 29 10.18 23.19 -14.79
CA VAL A 29 9.74 21.86 -15.19
C VAL A 29 8.52 22.00 -16.10
N THR A 30 8.46 21.20 -17.15
CA THR A 30 7.29 21.14 -18.03
C THR A 30 6.43 19.94 -17.65
N VAL A 31 5.24 20.21 -17.13
CA VAL A 31 4.25 19.21 -16.75
C VAL A 31 3.20 19.08 -17.84
N THR A 32 3.02 17.89 -18.38
CA THR A 32 1.94 17.58 -19.34
C THR A 32 0.92 16.66 -18.71
N GLY A 33 -0.34 16.80 -19.08
CA GLY A 33 -1.39 15.92 -18.57
C GLY A 33 -2.74 16.14 -19.25
N SER A 34 -3.75 15.45 -18.74
CA SER A 34 -5.14 15.57 -19.20
C SER A 34 -6.11 15.73 -18.04
N VAL A 35 -7.20 16.44 -18.33
CA VAL A 35 -8.32 16.68 -17.42
C VAL A 35 -9.58 16.11 -18.06
N THR A 36 -10.22 15.19 -17.36
CA THR A 36 -11.47 14.56 -17.79
C THR A 36 -12.54 14.75 -16.73
N ASP A 37 -13.81 14.82 -17.14
CA ASP A 37 -14.93 14.83 -16.20
C ASP A 37 -15.19 13.41 -15.71
N GLU A 38 -14.31 12.98 -14.82
CA GLU A 38 -14.35 11.70 -14.13
C GLU A 38 -14.75 11.93 -12.68
N SER A 39 -15.92 12.55 -12.49
CA SER A 39 -16.47 12.89 -11.18
C SER A 39 -16.84 11.65 -10.33
N ALA A 40 -16.72 10.42 -10.86
CA ALA A 40 -16.94 9.17 -10.14
C ALA A 40 -16.06 7.97 -10.57
N SER A 41 -15.01 8.14 -11.37
CA SER A 41 -14.23 7.01 -11.90
C SER A 41 -13.17 6.50 -10.91
N SER A 42 -12.80 5.22 -11.06
CA SER A 42 -11.59 4.65 -10.45
C SER A 42 -10.39 4.76 -11.37
N LEU A 43 -9.18 4.80 -10.79
CA LEU A 43 -7.89 4.71 -11.47
C LEU A 43 -7.77 3.50 -12.41
N THR A 44 -8.52 2.43 -12.14
CA THR A 44 -8.51 1.18 -12.89
C THR A 44 -9.64 1.07 -13.93
N SER A 45 -10.59 2.01 -13.94
CA SER A 45 -11.71 2.01 -14.86
C SER A 45 -11.42 2.82 -16.13
N SER A 46 -12.06 2.44 -17.23
CA SER A 46 -12.09 3.23 -18.48
C SER A 46 -13.53 3.66 -18.74
N ALA A 47 -14.17 4.27 -17.75
CA ALA A 47 -15.44 4.94 -18.03
C ALA A 47 -15.19 5.98 -19.13
N SER A 48 -16.07 6.04 -20.12
CA SER A 48 -16.01 7.06 -21.19
C SER A 48 -16.11 8.43 -20.54
N SER A 49 -14.98 9.11 -20.41
CA SER A 49 -14.90 10.42 -19.78
C SER A 49 -14.80 11.50 -20.83
N ALA A 50 -15.58 12.57 -20.63
CA ALA A 50 -15.53 13.72 -21.51
C ALA A 50 -14.30 14.57 -21.16
N PRO A 51 -13.50 15.01 -22.14
CA PRO A 51 -12.43 15.96 -21.89
C PRO A 51 -13.00 17.28 -21.36
N VAL A 52 -12.31 17.90 -20.41
CA VAL A 52 -12.69 19.23 -19.89
C VAL A 52 -11.86 20.29 -20.59
N GLU A 53 -12.43 20.94 -21.60
CA GLU A 53 -11.82 22.08 -22.28
C GLU A 53 -11.88 23.35 -21.42
N GLY A 54 -10.90 24.25 -21.56
CA GLY A 54 -10.95 25.59 -20.96
C GLY A 54 -10.80 25.65 -19.44
N ALA A 55 -10.32 24.57 -18.80
CA ALA A 55 -9.97 24.57 -17.39
C ALA A 55 -8.61 25.23 -17.18
N THR A 56 -8.51 26.10 -16.18
CA THR A 56 -7.23 26.70 -15.76
C THR A 56 -6.49 25.70 -14.88
N VAL A 57 -5.26 25.38 -15.28
CA VAL A 57 -4.37 24.45 -14.58
C VAL A 57 -3.26 25.22 -13.89
N THR A 58 -3.08 24.97 -12.60
CA THR A 58 -2.07 25.60 -11.73
C THR A 58 -1.33 24.53 -10.92
N ALA A 59 -0.19 24.89 -10.36
CA ALA A 59 0.59 24.02 -9.49
C ALA A 59 0.78 24.65 -8.10
N SER A 60 0.87 23.80 -7.07
CA SER A 60 1.19 24.21 -5.70
C SER A 60 2.14 23.22 -5.07
N ARG A 61 3.17 23.72 -4.41
CA ARG A 61 4.08 22.90 -3.58
C ARG A 61 3.38 22.49 -2.31
N VAL A 62 3.52 21.22 -1.92
CA VAL A 62 3.10 20.72 -0.62
C VAL A 62 4.27 20.84 0.35
N SER A 63 4.09 21.55 1.46
CA SER A 63 5.12 21.60 2.50
C SER A 63 5.15 20.31 3.33
N ALA A 64 6.24 20.09 4.08
CA ALA A 64 6.35 19.00 5.04
C ALA A 64 5.23 19.01 6.11
N ARG A 65 4.55 20.15 6.32
CA ARG A 65 3.41 20.31 7.24
C ARG A 65 2.06 20.40 6.53
N GLY A 66 1.97 19.96 5.27
CA GLY A 66 0.71 19.92 4.54
C GLY A 66 0.11 21.29 4.21
N SER A 67 0.93 22.35 4.15
CA SER A 67 0.49 23.65 3.62
C SER A 67 0.75 23.72 2.12
N LEU A 68 -0.18 24.32 1.37
CA LEU A 68 -0.02 24.56 -0.06
C LEU A 68 0.50 25.97 -0.32
N SER A 69 1.58 26.09 -1.11
CA SER A 69 2.06 27.37 -1.63
C SER A 69 2.02 27.34 -3.15
N ALA A 70 1.37 28.34 -3.76
CA ALA A 70 1.27 28.45 -5.21
C ALA A 70 2.67 28.49 -5.86
N LEU A 71 2.81 27.76 -6.96
CA LEU A 71 3.96 27.82 -7.84
C LEU A 71 3.66 28.74 -9.02
N SER A 72 4.70 29.16 -9.72
CA SER A 72 4.59 29.97 -10.92
C SER A 72 3.96 29.19 -12.09
N GLY A 73 3.39 29.93 -13.04
CA GLY A 73 2.82 29.39 -14.27
C GLY A 73 1.34 29.03 -14.17
N SER A 74 0.70 29.01 -15.35
CA SER A 74 -0.67 28.53 -15.53
C SER A 74 -0.84 28.03 -16.95
N ALA A 75 -1.69 27.03 -17.15
CA ALA A 75 -2.07 26.54 -18.47
C ALA A 75 -3.59 26.49 -18.60
N THR A 76 -4.07 26.38 -19.84
CA THR A 76 -5.50 26.16 -20.12
C THR A 76 -5.64 24.87 -20.90
N THR A 77 -6.60 24.02 -20.53
CA THR A 77 -6.85 22.78 -21.26
C THR A 77 -7.43 23.04 -22.64
N ASN A 78 -6.98 22.29 -23.65
CA ASN A 78 -7.50 22.34 -25.02
C ASN A 78 -8.82 21.53 -25.17
N ALA A 79 -9.36 21.46 -26.39
CA ALA A 79 -10.58 20.69 -26.70
C ALA A 79 -10.49 19.19 -26.36
N SER A 80 -9.27 18.64 -26.33
CA SER A 80 -9.00 17.25 -25.90
C SER A 80 -8.75 17.13 -24.40
N GLY A 81 -8.94 18.19 -23.62
CA GLY A 81 -8.70 18.24 -22.17
C GLY A 81 -7.22 18.22 -21.79
N GLN A 82 -6.29 18.37 -22.75
CA GLN A 82 -4.85 18.30 -22.51
C GLN A 82 -4.29 19.66 -22.12
N TYR A 83 -3.25 19.66 -21.30
CA TYR A 83 -2.50 20.86 -20.91
C TYR A 83 -0.99 20.61 -20.94
N THR A 84 -0.24 21.71 -21.10
CA THR A 84 1.21 21.79 -20.90
C THR A 84 1.48 22.99 -19.99
N LEU A 85 1.94 22.73 -18.78
CA LEU A 85 2.23 23.72 -17.74
C LEU A 85 3.74 23.80 -17.53
N THR A 86 4.32 24.99 -17.64
CA THR A 86 5.70 25.25 -17.23
C THR A 86 5.69 25.91 -15.86
N THR A 87 6.33 25.30 -14.87
CA THR A 87 6.27 25.69 -13.45
C THR A 87 7.58 25.37 -12.72
N ASP A 88 7.87 26.05 -11.61
CA ASP A 88 9.03 25.84 -10.74
C ASP A 88 8.84 24.63 -9.78
N ALA A 89 8.18 23.57 -10.27
CA ALA A 89 7.88 22.34 -9.54
C ALA A 89 9.11 21.42 -9.37
N THR A 90 10.16 21.94 -8.74
CA THR A 90 11.36 21.20 -8.32
C THR A 90 11.19 20.52 -6.95
N ALA A 91 10.04 20.70 -6.32
CA ALA A 91 9.77 20.20 -4.98
C ALA A 91 9.43 18.71 -4.97
N ASP A 92 9.72 18.05 -3.85
CA ASP A 92 9.46 16.61 -3.63
C ASP A 92 8.01 16.21 -3.90
N ALA A 93 7.05 17.10 -3.61
CA ALA A 93 5.63 16.89 -3.88
C ALA A 93 4.92 18.17 -4.35
N THR A 94 4.20 18.05 -5.46
CA THR A 94 3.43 19.14 -6.08
C THR A 94 2.01 18.69 -6.36
N VAL A 95 1.02 19.50 -6.00
CA VAL A 95 -0.38 19.32 -6.41
C VAL A 95 -0.62 20.12 -7.67
N ILE A 96 -1.06 19.45 -8.73
CA ILE A 96 -1.57 20.09 -9.95
C ILE A 96 -3.10 20.17 -9.81
N ALA A 97 -3.66 21.36 -9.98
CA ALA A 97 -5.09 21.61 -9.84
C ALA A 97 -5.67 22.21 -11.12
N ALA A 98 -6.78 21.66 -11.59
CA ALA A 98 -7.56 22.19 -12.70
C ALA A 98 -8.91 22.73 -12.19
N THR A 99 -9.28 23.95 -12.59
CA THR A 99 -10.55 24.58 -12.19
C THR A 99 -11.27 25.18 -13.39
N ARG A 100 -12.59 24.96 -13.48
CA ARG A 100 -13.48 25.60 -14.46
C ARG A 100 -14.89 25.75 -13.88
N GLN A 101 -15.34 26.97 -13.59
CA GLN A 101 -16.65 27.20 -12.96
C GLN A 101 -16.80 26.35 -11.69
N SER A 102 -17.73 25.39 -11.66
CA SER A 102 -17.94 24.45 -10.54
C SER A 102 -17.07 23.19 -10.61
N PHE A 103 -16.36 22.96 -11.71
CA PHE A 103 -15.44 21.83 -11.85
C PHE A 103 -14.11 22.12 -11.14
N ALA A 104 -13.66 21.17 -10.33
CA ALA A 104 -12.33 21.15 -9.74
C ALA A 104 -11.80 19.71 -9.73
N ALA A 105 -10.56 19.55 -10.13
CA ALA A 105 -9.86 18.27 -10.04
C ALA A 105 -8.40 18.49 -9.67
N ARG A 106 -7.79 17.50 -9.01
CA ARG A 106 -6.42 17.57 -8.51
C ARG A 106 -5.68 16.28 -8.83
N ALA A 107 -4.38 16.39 -8.94
CA ALA A 107 -3.46 15.26 -9.08
C ALA A 107 -2.20 15.55 -8.29
N LEU A 108 -1.65 14.53 -7.64
CA LEU A 108 -0.37 14.61 -6.97
C LEU A 108 0.74 14.22 -7.95
N LEU A 109 1.77 15.06 -8.01
CA LEU A 109 3.00 14.83 -8.73
C LEU A 109 4.15 14.70 -7.72
N GLU A 110 4.75 13.51 -7.69
CA GLU A 110 5.98 13.23 -6.96
C GLU A 110 7.10 13.16 -7.98
N ALA A 111 7.77 14.27 -8.16
CA ALA A 111 9.02 14.31 -8.89
C ALA A 111 9.79 15.52 -8.37
N GLY A 112 10.91 15.26 -7.67
CA GLY A 112 12.03 16.18 -7.68
C GLY A 112 12.58 16.22 -9.12
N ALA A 113 11.87 16.93 -9.99
CA ALA A 113 12.19 16.97 -11.40
C ALA A 113 13.37 17.94 -11.59
N ALA A 114 14.47 17.43 -12.16
CA ALA A 114 15.60 18.26 -12.53
C ALA A 114 15.15 19.38 -13.49
N SER A 115 15.86 20.51 -13.48
CA SER A 115 15.61 21.62 -14.39
C SER A 115 15.51 21.13 -15.85
N GLY A 116 14.47 21.55 -16.57
CA GLY A 116 14.24 21.16 -17.97
C GLY A 116 13.60 19.78 -18.15
N ALA A 117 13.28 19.05 -17.08
CA ALA A 117 12.57 17.79 -17.18
C ALA A 117 11.14 17.98 -17.74
N GLN A 118 10.71 17.01 -18.54
CA GLN A 118 9.32 16.82 -18.90
C GLN A 118 8.72 15.75 -18.01
N VAL A 119 7.64 16.08 -17.31
CA VAL A 119 6.97 15.18 -16.39
C VAL A 119 5.52 15.02 -16.83
N MET A 120 5.05 13.78 -16.88
CA MET A 120 3.66 13.49 -17.17
C MET A 120 2.88 13.37 -15.86
N ALA A 121 1.89 14.22 -15.67
CA ALA A 121 0.98 14.14 -14.54
C ALA A 121 -0.02 12.97 -14.75
N PRO A 122 -0.45 12.30 -13.67
CA PRO A 122 -1.53 11.32 -13.78
C PRO A 122 -2.83 12.01 -14.23
N PRO A 123 -3.77 11.27 -14.84
CA PRO A 123 -5.07 11.82 -15.19
C PRO A 123 -5.77 12.34 -13.93
N MET A 124 -6.39 13.51 -14.04
CA MET A 124 -7.16 14.09 -12.95
C MET A 124 -8.54 13.42 -12.87
N THR A 125 -8.75 12.64 -11.83
CA THR A 125 -9.97 11.88 -11.56
C THR A 125 -10.47 12.18 -10.15
N ALA A 126 -11.66 11.66 -9.85
CA ALA A 126 -12.18 11.55 -8.50
C ALA A 126 -11.16 11.00 -7.49
N GLU A 127 -10.51 9.89 -7.83
CA GLU A 127 -9.54 9.17 -7.00
C GLU A 127 -8.24 9.96 -6.82
N THR A 128 -7.63 10.46 -7.91
CA THR A 128 -6.38 11.24 -7.79
C THR A 128 -6.57 12.59 -7.09
N SER A 129 -7.79 13.14 -7.13
CA SER A 129 -8.13 14.32 -6.34
C SER A 129 -8.18 14.00 -4.84
N ALA A 130 -8.82 12.89 -4.48
CA ALA A 130 -8.86 12.42 -3.09
C ALA A 130 -7.46 12.03 -2.58
N GLU A 131 -6.63 11.40 -3.42
CA GLU A 131 -5.23 11.11 -3.08
C GLU A 131 -4.46 12.39 -2.77
N ALA A 132 -4.58 13.44 -3.59
CA ALA A 132 -3.92 14.71 -3.34
C ALA A 132 -4.38 15.33 -2.02
N ASP A 133 -5.68 15.32 -1.73
CA ASP A 133 -6.23 15.87 -0.49
C ASP A 133 -5.79 15.08 0.75
N VAL A 134 -5.78 13.75 0.66
CA VAL A 134 -5.32 12.86 1.73
C VAL A 134 -3.82 13.01 1.95
N PHE A 135 -3.01 13.12 0.90
CA PHE A 135 -1.57 13.34 1.03
C PHE A 135 -1.24 14.66 1.75
N VAL A 136 -1.94 15.74 1.39
CA VAL A 136 -1.81 17.03 2.11
C VAL A 136 -2.19 16.86 3.59
N ALA A 137 -3.29 16.15 3.88
CA ALA A 137 -3.72 15.88 5.25
C ALA A 137 -2.74 14.98 6.03
N VAL A 138 -2.10 14.01 5.36
CA VAL A 138 -1.03 13.16 5.92
C VAL A 138 0.16 14.02 6.31
N ARG A 139 0.63 14.92 5.42
CA ARG A 139 1.76 15.82 5.71
C ARG A 139 1.43 16.79 6.85
N ALA A 140 0.19 17.24 6.97
CA ALA A 140 -0.25 18.08 8.09
C ALA A 140 -0.17 17.40 9.46
N ARG A 141 -0.09 16.06 9.48
CA ARG A 141 0.11 15.26 10.70
C ARG A 141 1.58 15.02 11.03
N GLU A 142 2.50 15.54 10.22
CA GLU A 142 3.93 15.24 10.28
C GLU A 142 4.19 13.72 10.19
N SER A 143 3.31 13.01 9.46
CA SER A 143 3.39 11.57 9.25
C SER A 143 4.53 11.23 8.29
N ALA A 144 5.13 10.05 8.48
CA ALA A 144 6.08 9.47 7.54
C ALA A 144 5.42 8.89 6.27
N ALA A 145 4.08 8.85 6.21
CA ALA A 145 3.40 8.33 5.03
C ALA A 145 3.71 9.16 3.79
N ASP A 146 3.93 8.46 2.68
CA ASP A 146 4.18 9.06 1.37
C ASP A 146 3.05 8.78 0.39
N ALA A 147 3.12 9.24 -0.86
CA ALA A 147 1.98 9.02 -1.75
C ALA A 147 1.80 7.54 -2.13
N ALA A 148 2.84 6.72 -2.03
CA ALA A 148 2.70 5.27 -2.17
C ALA A 148 1.66 4.71 -1.19
N ASP A 149 1.67 5.17 0.06
CA ASP A 149 0.72 4.75 1.08
C ASP A 149 -0.68 5.27 0.77
N VAL A 150 -0.77 6.51 0.29
CA VAL A 150 -2.04 7.12 -0.12
C VAL A 150 -2.65 6.38 -1.30
N ILE A 151 -1.88 6.08 -2.36
CA ILE A 151 -2.33 5.32 -3.54
C ILE A 151 -2.81 3.92 -3.14
N LEU A 152 -2.15 3.28 -2.17
CA LEU A 152 -2.52 1.94 -1.73
C LEU A 152 -3.93 1.90 -1.10
N PHE A 153 -4.29 2.92 -0.33
CA PHE A 153 -5.49 2.94 0.51
C PHE A 153 -6.63 3.84 0.00
N VAL A 154 -6.35 4.90 -0.75
CA VAL A 154 -7.36 5.81 -1.31
C VAL A 154 -7.87 5.24 -2.61
N THR A 155 -8.94 4.45 -2.51
CA THR A 155 -9.64 3.89 -3.67
C THR A 155 -10.75 4.82 -4.16
N ALA A 156 -11.34 4.49 -5.31
CA ALA A 156 -12.55 5.17 -5.80
C ALA A 156 -13.71 5.23 -4.78
N ASP A 157 -13.88 4.20 -3.95
CA ASP A 157 -14.90 4.20 -2.88
C ASP A 157 -14.59 5.28 -1.82
N VAL A 158 -13.33 5.34 -1.39
CA VAL A 158 -12.87 6.36 -0.43
C VAL A 158 -13.01 7.74 -1.03
N ALA A 159 -12.64 7.90 -2.30
CA ALA A 159 -12.76 9.16 -3.02
C ALA A 159 -14.22 9.62 -3.20
N ALA A 160 -15.14 8.70 -3.46
CA ALA A 160 -16.57 8.98 -3.52
C ALA A 160 -17.11 9.46 -2.17
N ASP A 161 -16.72 8.81 -1.07
CA ASP A 161 -17.14 9.18 0.28
C ASP A 161 -16.54 10.52 0.73
N ILE A 162 -15.29 10.83 0.36
CA ILE A 162 -14.69 12.15 0.60
C ILE A 162 -15.47 13.24 -0.14
N ARG A 163 -15.78 13.01 -1.43
CA ARG A 163 -16.55 13.97 -2.25
C ARG A 163 -17.97 14.18 -1.73
N ALA A 164 -18.60 13.11 -1.24
CA ALA A 164 -19.91 13.15 -0.62
C ALA A 164 -19.88 13.70 0.82
N ALA A 165 -18.71 14.05 1.36
CA ALA A 165 -18.50 14.45 2.75
C ALA A 165 -18.99 13.41 3.78
N ALA A 166 -19.09 12.14 3.38
CA ALA A 166 -19.39 11.01 4.26
C ALA A 166 -18.18 10.59 5.11
N THR A 167 -16.98 10.94 4.66
CA THR A 167 -15.71 10.87 5.40
C THR A 167 -14.85 12.09 5.05
N THR A 168 -13.83 12.39 5.84
CA THR A 168 -12.88 13.46 5.51
C THR A 168 -11.52 12.91 5.10
N ALA A 169 -10.76 13.69 4.30
CA ALA A 169 -9.37 13.37 3.99
C ALA A 169 -8.50 13.27 5.26
N ALA A 170 -8.82 14.04 6.31
CA ALA A 170 -8.12 14.01 7.59
C ALA A 170 -8.35 12.69 8.36
N ASP A 171 -9.57 12.14 8.35
CA ASP A 171 -9.86 10.85 8.97
C ASP A 171 -9.19 9.68 8.24
N VAL A 172 -9.15 9.75 6.91
CA VAL A 172 -8.42 8.78 6.08
C VAL A 172 -6.91 8.88 6.36
N ALA A 173 -6.35 10.09 6.38
CA ALA A 173 -4.95 10.32 6.72
C ALA A 173 -4.58 9.81 8.12
N ALA A 174 -5.44 10.04 9.12
CA ALA A 174 -5.23 9.53 10.48
C ALA A 174 -5.21 7.99 10.53
N SER A 175 -6.03 7.34 9.70
CA SER A 175 -6.07 5.88 9.60
C SER A 175 -4.78 5.33 8.97
N ILE A 176 -4.30 5.95 7.89
CA ILE A 176 -3.04 5.57 7.21
C ILE A 176 -1.84 5.78 8.14
N ASP A 177 -1.75 6.93 8.79
CA ASP A 177 -0.69 7.30 9.74
C ASP A 177 -0.59 6.28 10.88
N ALA A 178 -1.71 5.91 11.49
CA ALA A 178 -1.73 4.87 12.52
C ALA A 178 -1.36 3.48 11.97
N ALA A 179 -1.73 3.16 10.73
CA ALA A 179 -1.38 1.90 10.10
C ALA A 179 0.15 1.79 9.91
N LEU A 180 0.80 2.83 9.40
CA LEU A 180 2.25 2.84 9.17
C LEU A 180 3.05 2.87 10.48
N ALA A 181 2.58 3.61 11.49
CA ALA A 181 3.21 3.59 12.81
C ALA A 181 3.20 2.17 13.42
N ALA A 182 2.13 1.40 13.18
CA ALA A 182 2.05 0.01 13.60
C ALA A 182 2.98 -0.91 12.80
N GLU A 183 3.09 -0.70 11.49
CA GLU A 183 4.02 -1.42 10.61
C GLU A 183 5.46 -1.22 11.06
N ALA A 184 5.88 0.04 11.20
CA ALA A 184 7.23 0.41 11.61
C ALA A 184 7.58 -0.18 12.99
N SER A 185 6.65 -0.13 13.95
CA SER A 185 6.87 -0.67 15.29
C SER A 185 6.93 -2.21 15.33
N ALA A 186 6.43 -2.90 14.31
CA ALA A 186 6.39 -4.36 14.26
C ALA A 186 7.40 -4.98 13.26
N SER A 187 7.98 -4.18 12.36
CA SER A 187 8.92 -4.66 11.34
C SER A 187 10.28 -5.09 11.91
N GLY A 188 10.72 -4.43 12.99
CA GLY A 188 12.07 -4.59 13.51
C GLY A 188 13.15 -4.01 12.58
N ALA A 189 12.77 -3.22 11.58
CA ALA A 189 13.69 -2.51 10.70
C ALA A 189 14.47 -1.45 11.49
N SER A 190 15.76 -1.30 11.18
CA SER A 190 16.54 -0.13 11.60
C SER A 190 16.03 1.15 10.93
N SER A 191 16.44 2.33 11.41
CA SER A 191 16.06 3.61 10.81
C SER A 191 16.49 3.70 9.34
N SER A 192 17.70 3.22 9.00
CA SER A 192 18.19 3.20 7.61
C SER A 192 17.39 2.26 6.72
N GLU A 193 16.97 1.09 7.24
CA GLU A 193 16.13 0.17 6.47
C GLU A 193 14.72 0.71 6.29
N ALA A 194 14.18 1.43 7.28
CA ALA A 194 12.90 2.12 7.15
C ALA A 194 12.96 3.21 6.05
N GLU A 195 14.01 4.02 6.04
CA GLU A 195 14.26 5.02 4.99
C GLU A 195 14.41 4.39 3.60
N GLU A 196 15.08 3.23 3.50
CA GLU A 196 15.23 2.48 2.24
C GLU A 196 13.89 1.93 1.74
N VAL A 197 13.05 1.40 2.64
CA VAL A 197 11.70 0.92 2.31
C VAL A 197 10.83 2.08 1.82
N GLU A 198 10.85 3.22 2.52
CA GLU A 198 10.11 4.43 2.13
C GLU A 198 10.57 4.96 0.76
N THR A 199 11.87 4.98 0.52
CA THR A 199 12.45 5.39 -0.77
C THR A 199 11.99 4.46 -1.89
N THR A 200 12.08 3.15 -1.68
CA THR A 200 11.63 2.17 -2.67
C THR A 200 10.13 2.28 -2.94
N ARG A 201 9.30 2.50 -1.91
CA ARG A 201 7.86 2.73 -2.06
C ARG A 201 7.57 3.98 -2.90
N ARG A 202 8.28 5.07 -2.66
CA ARG A 202 8.18 6.31 -3.45
C ARG A 202 8.54 6.10 -4.92
N GLU A 203 9.62 5.37 -5.21
CA GLU A 203 10.01 5.01 -6.57
C GLU A 203 8.96 4.13 -7.27
N ASN A 204 8.36 3.19 -6.53
CA ASN A 204 7.27 2.35 -7.04
C ASN A 204 6.01 3.16 -7.35
N ALA A 205 5.67 4.16 -6.52
CA ALA A 205 4.56 5.08 -6.78
C ALA A 205 4.81 5.94 -8.04
N ALA A 206 6.02 6.46 -8.21
CA ALA A 206 6.41 7.20 -9.42
C ALA A 206 6.30 6.30 -10.67
N THR A 207 6.84 5.07 -10.60
CA THR A 207 6.76 4.09 -11.68
C THR A 207 5.31 3.74 -12.03
N PHE A 208 4.47 3.55 -11.02
CA PHE A 208 3.04 3.30 -11.19
C PHE A 208 2.34 4.45 -11.92
N ARG A 209 2.60 5.70 -11.53
CA ARG A 209 1.98 6.88 -12.18
C ARG A 209 2.37 7.00 -13.65
N VAL A 210 3.63 6.73 -13.99
CA VAL A 210 4.08 6.69 -15.39
C VAL A 210 3.34 5.59 -16.16
N ALA A 211 3.22 4.39 -15.59
CA ALA A 211 2.49 3.28 -16.21
C ALA A 211 1.00 3.58 -16.38
N LEU A 212 0.38 4.23 -15.39
CA LEU A 212 -1.02 4.64 -15.40
C LEU A 212 -1.29 5.65 -16.52
N ALA A 213 -0.45 6.68 -16.62
CA ALA A 213 -0.60 7.72 -17.64
C ALA A 213 -0.34 7.19 -19.07
N ALA A 214 0.51 6.17 -19.23
CA ALA A 214 0.71 5.46 -20.49
C ALA A 214 -0.41 4.46 -20.84
N SER A 215 -1.30 4.12 -19.90
CA SER A 215 -2.30 3.06 -20.07
C SER A 215 -3.55 3.53 -20.83
N SER A 216 -3.83 2.89 -21.95
CA SER A 216 -4.97 3.18 -22.83
C SER A 216 -6.23 2.32 -22.58
N SER A 217 -6.18 1.36 -21.65
CA SER A 217 -7.30 0.47 -21.33
C SER A 217 -7.40 0.16 -19.84
N SER A 218 -8.61 -0.21 -19.39
CA SER A 218 -8.88 -0.58 -17.99
C SER A 218 -8.07 -1.80 -17.56
N SER A 219 -7.90 -2.77 -18.46
CA SER A 219 -7.08 -3.96 -18.20
C SER A 219 -5.61 -3.58 -17.95
N ALA A 220 -5.04 -2.67 -18.75
CA ALA A 220 -3.66 -2.21 -18.55
C ALA A 220 -3.52 -1.44 -17.21
N ARG A 221 -4.49 -0.61 -16.85
CA ARG A 221 -4.50 0.12 -15.57
C ARG A 221 -4.61 -0.83 -14.37
N ALA A 222 -5.49 -1.82 -14.45
CA ALA A 222 -5.63 -2.85 -13.42
C ALA A 222 -4.34 -3.67 -13.26
N GLN A 223 -3.66 -4.01 -14.36
CA GLN A 223 -2.35 -4.69 -14.30
C GLN A 223 -1.26 -3.81 -13.68
N ALA A 224 -1.18 -2.52 -14.07
CA ALA A 224 -0.24 -1.57 -13.49
C ALA A 224 -0.44 -1.44 -11.97
N PHE A 225 -1.69 -1.39 -11.52
CA PHE A 225 -2.03 -1.31 -10.11
C PHE A 225 -1.73 -2.60 -9.34
N SER A 226 -2.05 -3.77 -9.92
CA SER A 226 -1.71 -5.07 -9.32
C SER A 226 -0.19 -5.25 -9.16
N ARG A 227 0.57 -4.71 -10.12
CA ARG A 227 2.03 -4.66 -10.03
C ARG A 227 2.49 -3.70 -8.94
N PHE A 228 1.94 -2.49 -8.88
CA PHE A 228 2.21 -1.54 -7.81
C PHE A 228 1.97 -2.14 -6.42
N GLU A 229 0.86 -2.86 -6.19
CA GLU A 229 0.61 -3.53 -4.90
C GLU A 229 1.67 -4.59 -4.56
N THR A 230 2.19 -5.27 -5.58
CA THR A 230 3.25 -6.27 -5.39
C THR A 230 4.55 -5.58 -5.03
N ASP A 231 4.96 -4.59 -5.83
CA ASP A 231 6.22 -3.86 -5.68
C ASP A 231 6.23 -3.04 -4.37
N TYR A 232 5.09 -2.46 -3.97
CA TYR A 232 4.91 -1.74 -2.70
C TYR A 232 5.27 -2.62 -1.49
N GLU A 233 4.77 -3.86 -1.47
CA GLU A 233 5.07 -4.76 -0.37
C GLU A 233 6.52 -5.26 -0.48
N ASP A 234 7.02 -5.50 -1.70
CA ASP A 234 8.37 -5.98 -1.99
C ASP A 234 9.48 -4.96 -1.70
N ALA A 235 9.14 -3.73 -1.31
CA ALA A 235 10.11 -2.74 -0.83
C ALA A 235 11.02 -3.27 0.30
N PHE A 236 10.52 -4.15 1.17
CA PHE A 236 11.33 -4.79 2.22
C PHE A 236 12.37 -5.78 1.69
N ALA A 237 12.26 -6.25 0.44
CA ALA A 237 13.16 -7.25 -0.11
C ALA A 237 14.61 -6.75 -0.28
N GLN A 238 14.83 -5.43 -0.25
CA GLN A 238 16.17 -4.82 -0.28
C GLN A 238 16.82 -4.73 1.11
N THR A 239 16.04 -4.96 2.17
CA THR A 239 16.49 -4.84 3.57
C THR A 239 16.87 -6.19 4.17
N SER A 240 17.39 -6.21 5.40
CA SER A 240 17.61 -7.45 6.16
C SER A 240 16.34 -7.98 6.84
N VAL A 241 15.21 -7.26 6.71
CA VAL A 241 13.92 -7.65 7.29
C VAL A 241 13.44 -8.96 6.66
N THR A 242 13.31 -9.99 7.49
CA THR A 242 12.83 -11.30 7.04
C THR A 242 11.39 -11.25 6.53
N LEU A 243 11.01 -12.16 5.64
CA LEU A 243 9.62 -12.30 5.19
C LEU A 243 8.64 -12.52 6.36
N ASN A 244 9.08 -13.23 7.41
CA ASN A 244 8.30 -13.41 8.63
C ASN A 244 8.05 -12.07 9.34
N ALA A 245 9.10 -11.26 9.54
CA ALA A 245 8.96 -9.95 10.16
C ALA A 245 8.08 -9.01 9.32
N ARG A 246 8.26 -8.99 7.99
CA ARG A 246 7.39 -8.27 7.05
C ARG A 246 5.93 -8.69 7.15
N ALA A 247 5.65 -9.99 7.20
CA ALA A 247 4.28 -10.49 7.36
C ALA A 247 3.66 -10.04 8.70
N ARG A 248 4.41 -10.07 9.81
CA ARG A 248 3.96 -9.56 11.11
C ARG A 248 3.71 -8.05 11.09
N ALA A 249 4.58 -7.29 10.43
CA ALA A 249 4.43 -5.85 10.25
C ALA A 249 3.17 -5.51 9.44
N SER A 250 2.93 -6.24 8.34
CA SER A 250 1.72 -6.08 7.53
C SER A 250 0.45 -6.42 8.33
N GLN A 251 0.49 -7.46 9.17
CA GLN A 251 -0.61 -7.77 10.09
C GLN A 251 -0.84 -6.66 11.12
N ALA A 252 0.22 -6.10 11.70
CA ALA A 252 0.12 -4.95 12.62
C ALA A 252 -0.54 -3.74 11.94
N ARG A 253 -0.09 -3.40 10.73
CA ARG A 253 -0.68 -2.36 9.88
C ARG A 253 -2.17 -2.57 9.65
N THR A 254 -2.57 -3.79 9.27
CA THR A 254 -3.98 -4.13 9.04
C THR A 254 -4.83 -4.01 10.30
N LYS A 255 -4.34 -4.49 11.46
CA LYS A 255 -5.10 -4.35 12.72
C LYS A 255 -5.20 -2.90 13.18
N ALA A 256 -4.15 -2.10 12.99
CA ALA A 256 -4.19 -0.66 13.25
C ALA A 256 -5.16 0.06 12.32
N LEU A 257 -5.13 -0.23 11.02
CA LEU A 257 -6.09 0.36 10.08
C LEU A 257 -7.53 0.00 10.45
N ILE A 258 -7.82 -1.26 10.79
CA ILE A 258 -9.15 -1.68 11.24
C ILE A 258 -9.60 -0.89 12.47
N ARG A 259 -8.69 -0.64 13.42
CA ARG A 259 -8.97 0.10 14.66
C ARG A 259 -9.22 1.59 14.42
N PHE A 260 -8.39 2.24 13.62
CA PHE A 260 -8.42 3.70 13.44
C PHE A 260 -9.36 4.15 12.31
N SER A 261 -9.83 3.23 11.46
CA SER A 261 -10.85 3.50 10.42
C SER A 261 -12.30 3.61 10.94
N ASN A 262 -12.51 3.66 12.26
CA ASN A 262 -13.87 3.67 12.83
C ASN A 262 -14.63 4.98 12.61
N ASN A 263 -13.94 6.09 12.33
CA ASN A 263 -14.56 7.38 12.01
C ASN A 263 -14.94 7.51 10.53
N LEU A 264 -14.52 6.55 9.70
CA LEU A 264 -14.86 6.56 8.27
C LEU A 264 -16.29 6.04 8.07
N SER A 265 -16.88 6.43 6.94
CA SER A 265 -18.09 5.79 6.41
C SER A 265 -17.90 4.27 6.26
N ALA A 266 -19.02 3.53 6.27
CA ALA A 266 -18.97 2.07 6.18
C ALA A 266 -18.31 1.58 4.88
N GLN A 267 -18.51 2.29 3.77
CA GLN A 267 -17.95 1.96 2.46
C GLN A 267 -16.44 2.27 2.39
N ALA A 268 -16.00 3.49 2.71
CA ALA A 268 -14.58 3.82 2.82
C ALA A 268 -13.83 2.88 3.77
N ARG A 269 -14.41 2.59 4.95
CA ARG A 269 -13.86 1.64 5.92
C ARG A 269 -13.70 0.24 5.33
N LEU A 270 -14.73 -0.29 4.67
CA LEU A 270 -14.66 -1.61 4.04
C LEU A 270 -13.59 -1.64 2.94
N SER A 271 -13.51 -0.59 2.13
CA SER A 271 -12.56 -0.49 1.02
C SER A 271 -11.12 -0.47 1.54
N MET A 272 -10.80 0.42 2.49
CA MET A 272 -9.47 0.50 3.11
C MET A 272 -9.08 -0.82 3.80
N ARG A 273 -10.00 -1.45 4.54
CA ARG A 273 -9.75 -2.75 5.18
C ARG A 273 -9.48 -3.85 4.16
N ARG A 274 -10.22 -3.88 3.05
CA ARG A 274 -9.99 -4.84 1.97
C ARG A 274 -8.57 -4.70 1.42
N ARG A 275 -8.11 -3.48 1.13
CA ARG A 275 -6.75 -3.21 0.63
C ARG A 275 -5.68 -3.69 1.61
N ALA A 276 -5.81 -3.35 2.89
CA ALA A 276 -4.89 -3.80 3.93
C ALA A 276 -4.81 -5.32 4.05
N ARG A 277 -5.98 -5.99 4.04
CA ARG A 277 -6.04 -7.45 4.10
C ARG A 277 -5.44 -8.13 2.88
N ILE A 278 -5.62 -7.58 1.67
CA ILE A 278 -4.98 -8.11 0.45
C ILE A 278 -3.44 -8.03 0.57
N ALA A 279 -2.93 -6.90 1.03
CA ALA A 279 -1.50 -6.70 1.24
C ALA A 279 -0.93 -7.66 2.32
N THR A 280 -1.65 -7.81 3.45
CA THR A 280 -1.32 -8.79 4.50
C THR A 280 -1.41 -10.23 4.02
N ALA A 281 -2.42 -10.57 3.21
CA ALA A 281 -2.59 -11.89 2.63
C ALA A 281 -1.40 -12.28 1.76
N ARG A 282 -0.95 -11.36 0.91
CA ARG A 282 0.21 -11.56 0.04
C ARG A 282 1.48 -11.84 0.84
N THR A 283 1.81 -10.97 1.79
CA THR A 283 3.04 -11.09 2.60
C THR A 283 3.02 -12.31 3.51
N THR A 284 1.90 -12.58 4.18
CA THR A 284 1.73 -13.76 5.03
C THR A 284 1.85 -15.04 4.23
N ALA A 285 1.22 -15.13 3.05
CA ALA A 285 1.29 -16.32 2.22
C ALA A 285 2.70 -16.57 1.65
N LEU A 286 3.40 -15.51 1.22
CA LEU A 286 4.79 -15.61 0.78
C LEU A 286 5.72 -16.09 1.91
N ALA A 287 5.52 -15.59 3.13
CA ALA A 287 6.28 -16.02 4.30
C ALA A 287 6.01 -17.50 4.64
N VAL A 288 4.75 -17.95 4.58
CA VAL A 288 4.39 -19.37 4.72
C VAL A 288 5.05 -20.22 3.64
N GLU A 289 4.91 -19.86 2.36
CA GLU A 289 5.52 -20.59 1.25
C GLU A 289 7.06 -20.66 1.38
N ALA A 290 7.70 -19.58 1.83
CA ALA A 290 9.14 -19.54 2.08
C ALA A 290 9.55 -20.51 3.20
N ALA A 291 8.78 -20.58 4.29
CA ALA A 291 9.04 -21.51 5.38
C ALA A 291 8.95 -22.98 4.90
N PHE A 292 7.91 -23.34 4.16
CA PHE A 292 7.79 -24.69 3.57
C PHE A 292 8.94 -24.99 2.60
N ARG A 293 9.32 -24.03 1.75
CA ARG A 293 10.42 -24.19 0.80
C ARG A 293 11.76 -24.41 1.51
N ALA A 294 12.03 -23.68 2.59
CA ALA A 294 13.26 -23.81 3.38
C ALA A 294 13.40 -25.21 4.00
N ARG A 295 12.29 -25.92 4.23
CA ARG A 295 12.29 -27.31 4.73
C ARG A 295 12.42 -28.37 3.64
N GLY A 296 12.41 -27.96 2.37
CA GLY A 296 12.42 -28.90 1.24
C GLY A 296 11.07 -29.54 0.96
N ALA A 297 9.96 -28.85 1.29
CA ALA A 297 8.62 -29.31 0.97
C ALA A 297 8.47 -29.62 -0.54
N SER A 298 7.64 -30.61 -0.85
CA SER A 298 7.45 -31.06 -2.24
C SER A 298 6.88 -29.96 -3.15
N ASN A 299 7.18 -30.03 -4.44
CA ASN A 299 6.60 -29.12 -5.44
C ASN A 299 5.06 -29.16 -5.46
N ALA A 300 4.46 -30.33 -5.21
CA ALA A 300 3.00 -30.45 -5.13
C ALA A 300 2.43 -29.61 -3.98
N ARG A 301 3.09 -29.61 -2.82
CA ARG A 301 2.71 -28.81 -1.65
C ARG A 301 2.90 -27.32 -1.88
N LEU A 302 4.03 -26.92 -2.47
CA LEU A 302 4.27 -25.52 -2.81
C LEU A 302 3.24 -25.00 -3.83
N THR A 303 2.83 -25.82 -4.81
CA THR A 303 1.75 -25.49 -5.75
C THR A 303 0.40 -25.36 -5.04
N ALA A 304 0.08 -26.26 -4.10
CA ALA A 304 -1.16 -26.18 -3.33
C ALA A 304 -1.23 -24.89 -2.49
N LEU A 305 -0.13 -24.50 -1.84
CA LEU A 305 -0.04 -23.25 -1.09
C LEU A 305 -0.14 -22.01 -2.00
N ALA A 306 0.51 -22.03 -3.16
CA ALA A 306 0.40 -20.94 -4.14
C ALA A 306 -1.02 -20.80 -4.70
N GLN A 307 -1.73 -21.91 -4.93
CA GLN A 307 -3.14 -21.88 -5.33
C GLN A 307 -4.03 -21.36 -4.20
N ALA A 308 -3.76 -21.77 -2.94
CA ALA A 308 -4.48 -21.25 -1.78
C ALA A 308 -4.29 -19.75 -1.61
N ARG A 309 -3.08 -19.22 -1.87
CA ARG A 309 -2.81 -17.78 -1.92
C ARG A 309 -3.62 -17.08 -3.01
N ALA A 310 -3.62 -17.63 -4.24
CA ALA A 310 -4.39 -17.06 -5.34
C ALA A 310 -5.89 -16.98 -5.00
N ASN A 311 -6.43 -18.05 -4.42
CA ASN A 311 -7.83 -18.09 -3.98
C ASN A 311 -8.11 -17.10 -2.84
N LEU A 312 -7.20 -16.96 -1.87
CA LEU A 312 -7.28 -15.99 -0.77
C LEU A 312 -7.39 -14.55 -1.32
N ILE A 313 -6.50 -14.16 -2.23
CA ILE A 313 -6.48 -12.80 -2.80
C ILE A 313 -7.77 -12.54 -3.60
N ALA A 314 -8.15 -13.43 -4.53
CA ALA A 314 -9.36 -13.27 -5.33
C ALA A 314 -10.65 -13.23 -4.48
N SER A 315 -10.68 -14.00 -3.39
CA SER A 315 -11.83 -14.00 -2.47
C SER A 315 -11.90 -12.73 -1.62
N LEU A 316 -10.75 -12.15 -1.24
CA LEU A 316 -10.71 -10.85 -0.56
C LEU A 316 -11.15 -9.71 -1.47
N GLU A 317 -10.75 -9.72 -2.75
CA GLU A 317 -11.17 -8.75 -3.76
C GLU A 317 -12.70 -8.71 -3.93
N SER A 318 -13.35 -9.87 -3.87
CA SER A 318 -14.80 -10.01 -4.01
C SER A 318 -15.58 -9.96 -2.69
N ALA A 319 -14.90 -9.91 -1.54
CA ALA A 319 -15.56 -9.93 -0.23
C ALA A 319 -16.34 -8.63 0.04
N GLY A 320 -17.67 -8.73 0.10
CA GLY A 320 -18.58 -7.59 0.25
C GLY A 320 -18.75 -7.05 1.67
N ASN A 321 -18.19 -7.70 2.70
CA ASN A 321 -18.28 -7.26 4.10
C ASN A 321 -17.18 -7.88 4.97
N ASP A 322 -17.03 -7.38 6.20
CA ASP A 322 -16.01 -7.82 7.17
C ASP A 322 -16.12 -9.32 7.53
N ASN A 323 -17.33 -9.86 7.63
CA ASN A 323 -17.53 -11.27 7.95
C ASN A 323 -17.01 -12.19 6.84
N ALA A 324 -17.30 -11.83 5.58
CA ALA A 324 -16.77 -12.54 4.43
C ALA A 324 -15.24 -12.48 4.38
N GLN A 325 -14.64 -11.31 4.67
CA GLN A 325 -13.18 -11.17 4.74
C GLN A 325 -12.56 -12.08 5.81
N ASN A 326 -13.13 -12.11 7.02
CA ASN A 326 -12.65 -12.99 8.10
C ASN A 326 -12.80 -14.49 7.74
N GLN A 327 -13.89 -14.87 7.08
CA GLN A 327 -14.11 -16.26 6.66
C GLN A 327 -13.09 -16.72 5.61
N VAL A 328 -12.74 -15.84 4.67
CA VAL A 328 -11.73 -16.11 3.64
C VAL A 328 -10.36 -16.34 4.26
N GLU A 329 -9.94 -15.48 5.20
CA GLU A 329 -8.69 -15.64 5.96
C GLU A 329 -8.67 -16.95 6.77
N SER A 330 -9.76 -17.25 7.48
CA SER A 330 -9.89 -18.51 8.23
C SER A 330 -9.82 -19.75 7.34
N THR A 331 -10.34 -19.67 6.11
CA THR A 331 -10.28 -20.77 5.13
C THR A 331 -8.84 -21.02 4.70
N TYR A 332 -8.09 -19.95 4.40
CA TYR A 332 -6.66 -20.06 4.09
C TYR A 332 -5.86 -20.63 5.28
N ALA A 333 -6.11 -20.15 6.50
CA ALA A 333 -5.44 -20.66 7.70
C ALA A 333 -5.68 -22.17 7.91
N ALA A 334 -6.88 -22.67 7.59
CA ALA A 334 -7.19 -24.10 7.65
C ALA A 334 -6.36 -24.91 6.63
N VAL A 335 -6.20 -24.42 5.40
CA VAL A 335 -5.35 -25.06 4.37
C VAL A 335 -3.89 -25.12 4.84
N VAL A 336 -3.34 -24.01 5.35
CA VAL A 336 -1.95 -23.98 5.85
C VAL A 336 -1.76 -24.97 7.00
N ARG A 337 -2.70 -25.04 7.95
CA ARG A 337 -2.63 -26.00 9.06
C ARG A 337 -2.69 -27.45 8.58
N ALA A 338 -3.49 -27.74 7.55
CA ALA A 338 -3.57 -29.08 6.97
C ALA A 338 -2.26 -29.48 6.28
N GLU A 339 -1.69 -28.60 5.44
CA GLU A 339 -0.38 -28.84 4.81
C GLU A 339 0.73 -28.96 5.84
N LEU A 340 0.67 -28.16 6.91
CA LEU A 340 1.65 -28.22 7.99
C LEU A 340 1.59 -29.56 8.72
N ALA A 341 0.39 -30.03 9.06
CA ALA A 341 0.20 -31.32 9.71
C ALA A 341 0.79 -32.47 8.89
N GLN A 342 0.59 -32.45 7.57
CA GLN A 342 1.14 -33.45 6.66
C GLN A 342 2.66 -33.34 6.49
N GLU A 343 3.22 -32.13 6.42
CA GLU A 343 4.66 -31.91 6.25
C GLU A 343 5.44 -32.30 7.51
N THR A 344 4.88 -32.03 8.69
CA THR A 344 5.61 -32.16 9.97
C THR A 344 5.15 -33.36 10.82
N ASN A 345 4.19 -34.15 10.32
CA ASN A 345 3.55 -35.26 11.03
C ASN A 345 2.95 -34.85 12.39
N LEU A 346 2.47 -33.61 12.50
CA LEU A 346 1.81 -33.15 13.72
C LEU A 346 0.44 -33.80 13.87
N SER A 347 0.17 -34.30 15.07
CA SER A 347 -1.14 -34.84 15.42
C SER A 347 -2.19 -33.73 15.58
N ALA A 348 -3.46 -34.09 15.40
CA ALA A 348 -4.58 -33.19 15.67
C ALA A 348 -4.58 -32.66 17.12
N ALA A 349 -4.10 -33.47 18.08
CA ALA A 349 -3.96 -33.07 19.48
C ALA A 349 -2.93 -31.95 19.65
N GLN A 350 -1.78 -32.04 18.97
CA GLN A 350 -0.74 -31.00 19.01
C GLN A 350 -1.23 -29.69 18.39
N LEU A 351 -1.91 -29.77 17.24
CA LEU A 351 -2.51 -28.58 16.60
C LEU A 351 -3.58 -27.93 17.50
N SER A 352 -4.40 -28.74 18.17
CA SER A 352 -5.40 -28.26 19.13
C SER A 352 -4.77 -27.59 20.35
N ALA A 353 -3.71 -28.18 20.92
CA ALA A 353 -2.97 -27.60 22.04
C ALA A 353 -2.35 -26.24 21.67
N ALA A 354 -1.73 -26.14 20.48
CA ALA A 354 -1.21 -24.86 19.98
C ALA A 354 -2.33 -23.83 19.75
N ALA A 355 -3.47 -24.24 19.19
CA ALA A 355 -4.62 -23.36 18.99
C ALA A 355 -5.20 -22.81 20.30
N GLN A 356 -5.28 -23.66 21.34
CA GLN A 356 -5.70 -23.24 22.67
C GLN A 356 -4.73 -22.22 23.27
N ALA A 357 -3.41 -22.46 23.18
CA ALA A 357 -2.40 -21.51 23.65
C ALA A 357 -2.52 -20.14 22.92
N SER A 358 -2.75 -20.16 21.61
CA SER A 358 -2.97 -18.95 20.82
C SER A 358 -4.25 -18.19 21.17
N SER A 359 -5.27 -18.87 21.69
CA SER A 359 -6.53 -18.21 22.06
C SER A 359 -6.36 -17.22 23.22
N ALA A 360 -5.53 -17.57 24.22
CA ALA A 360 -5.20 -16.70 25.34
C ALA A 360 -4.36 -15.48 24.90
N ALA A 361 -3.38 -15.71 24.02
CA ALA A 361 -2.61 -14.63 23.38
C ALA A 361 -3.53 -13.69 22.60
N ARG A 362 -4.51 -14.24 21.85
CA ARG A 362 -5.47 -13.47 21.06
C ARG A 362 -6.38 -12.62 21.95
N ALA A 363 -6.83 -13.15 23.09
CA ALA A 363 -7.63 -12.38 24.05
C ALA A 363 -6.85 -11.19 24.63
N THR A 364 -5.57 -11.41 24.98
CA THR A 364 -4.67 -10.35 25.46
C THR A 364 -4.44 -9.30 24.38
N PHE A 365 -4.16 -9.74 23.15
CA PHE A 365 -3.98 -8.85 22.01
C PHE A 365 -5.22 -8.01 21.70
N ASN A 366 -6.42 -8.61 21.71
CA ASN A 366 -7.67 -7.88 21.47
C ASN A 366 -7.94 -6.82 22.54
N THR A 367 -7.57 -7.10 23.79
CA THR A 367 -7.65 -6.12 24.89
C THR A 367 -6.70 -4.94 24.63
N ALA A 368 -5.44 -5.24 24.25
CA ALA A 368 -4.47 -4.21 23.90
C ALA A 368 -4.92 -3.38 22.68
N LEU A 369 -5.48 -4.02 21.66
CA LEU A 369 -6.01 -3.36 20.46
C LEU A 369 -7.14 -2.39 20.78
N ALA A 370 -8.08 -2.79 21.64
CA ALA A 370 -9.21 -1.97 22.05
C ALA A 370 -8.78 -0.76 22.89
N ALA A 371 -7.76 -0.92 23.74
CA ALA A 371 -7.23 0.14 24.59
C ALA A 371 -6.17 1.02 23.90
N SER A 372 -5.71 0.65 22.69
CA SER A 372 -4.56 1.28 22.07
C SER A 372 -4.81 2.75 21.70
N PRO A 373 -3.95 3.70 22.15
CA PRO A 373 -4.06 5.11 21.79
C PRO A 373 -3.39 5.45 20.45
N SER A 374 -2.52 4.57 19.93
CA SER A 374 -1.74 4.83 18.72
C SER A 374 -1.49 3.57 17.90
N GLY A 375 -1.09 3.75 16.64
CA GLY A 375 -0.61 2.68 15.78
C GLY A 375 0.60 1.94 16.35
N ALA A 376 1.60 2.68 16.83
CA ALA A 376 2.82 2.12 17.39
C ALA A 376 2.55 1.12 18.54
N THR A 377 1.59 1.44 19.42
CA THR A 377 1.19 0.55 20.51
C THR A 377 0.56 -0.75 19.99
N ILE A 378 -0.16 -0.71 18.87
CA ILE A 378 -0.68 -1.91 18.19
C ILE A 378 0.48 -2.73 17.60
N GLY A 379 1.49 -2.08 17.03
CA GLY A 379 2.71 -2.74 16.56
C GLY A 379 3.41 -3.52 17.68
N THR A 380 3.66 -2.90 18.83
CA THR A 380 4.24 -3.57 20.01
C THR A 380 3.36 -4.71 20.53
N ALA A 381 2.03 -4.52 20.58
CA ALA A 381 1.10 -5.56 20.97
C ALA A 381 1.13 -6.75 19.99
N THR A 382 1.32 -6.48 18.69
CA THR A 382 1.42 -7.50 17.64
C THR A 382 2.70 -8.32 17.81
N VAL A 383 3.84 -7.69 18.07
CA VAL A 383 5.10 -8.40 18.38
C VAL A 383 4.92 -9.31 19.59
N SER A 384 4.35 -8.77 20.68
CA SER A 384 4.10 -9.53 21.92
C SER A 384 3.16 -10.73 21.68
N TYR A 385 2.13 -10.53 20.86
CA TYR A 385 1.22 -11.59 20.45
C TYR A 385 1.95 -12.74 19.76
N PHE A 386 2.77 -12.44 18.74
CA PHE A 386 3.48 -13.48 18.00
C PHE A 386 4.48 -14.22 18.89
N SER A 387 5.20 -13.52 19.76
CA SER A 387 6.10 -14.19 20.73
C SER A 387 5.34 -15.15 21.65
N ALA A 388 4.14 -14.78 22.11
CA ALA A 388 3.30 -15.65 22.94
C ALA A 388 2.79 -16.87 22.16
N VAL A 389 2.35 -16.68 20.90
CA VAL A 389 1.92 -17.79 20.03
C VAL A 389 3.08 -18.74 19.74
N GLU A 390 4.26 -18.22 19.40
CA GLU A 390 5.44 -19.04 19.12
C GLU A 390 5.87 -19.85 20.35
N SER A 391 5.81 -19.25 21.54
CA SER A 391 6.09 -19.95 22.80
C SER A 391 5.08 -21.07 23.07
N GLY A 392 3.79 -20.81 22.84
CA GLY A 392 2.72 -21.81 22.97
C GLY A 392 2.87 -22.96 21.97
N ALA A 393 3.14 -22.63 20.70
CA ALA A 393 3.40 -23.59 19.64
C ALA A 393 4.66 -24.43 19.93
N ARG A 394 5.74 -23.82 20.43
CA ARG A 394 6.97 -24.54 20.84
C ARG A 394 6.71 -25.58 21.92
N THR A 395 5.82 -25.25 22.86
CA THR A 395 5.40 -26.18 23.92
C THR A 395 4.59 -27.34 23.36
N ALA A 396 3.73 -27.09 22.37
CA ALA A 396 2.86 -28.10 21.78
C ALA A 396 3.56 -29.01 20.74
N PHE A 397 4.44 -28.44 19.91
CA PHE A 397 5.07 -29.12 18.78
C PHE A 397 6.45 -29.69 19.13
N GLY A 398 7.10 -29.18 20.17
CA GLY A 398 8.50 -29.43 20.49
C GLY A 398 9.43 -28.34 19.93
N ALA A 399 10.60 -28.18 20.56
CA ALA A 399 11.53 -27.09 20.25
C ALA A 399 12.10 -27.13 18.82
N ASP A 400 12.25 -28.33 18.25
CA ASP A 400 12.86 -28.54 16.93
C ASP A 400 11.87 -28.35 15.76
N ALA A 401 10.60 -28.08 16.05
CA ALA A 401 9.55 -27.93 15.04
C ALA A 401 9.47 -26.49 14.48
N SER A 402 10.61 -25.88 14.13
CA SER A 402 10.71 -24.46 13.73
C SER A 402 9.74 -24.06 12.61
N LEU A 403 9.67 -24.85 11.53
CA LEU A 403 8.68 -24.66 10.45
C LEU A 403 7.25 -24.57 11.00
N ALA A 404 6.88 -25.51 11.86
CA ALA A 404 5.52 -25.58 12.38
C ALA A 404 5.19 -24.40 13.29
N ILE A 405 6.14 -23.99 14.12
CA ILE A 405 5.99 -22.83 15.00
C ILE A 405 5.77 -21.57 14.16
N GLU A 406 6.63 -21.32 13.16
CA GLU A 406 6.58 -20.11 12.33
C GLU A 406 5.31 -20.05 11.47
N ALA A 407 5.03 -21.10 10.69
CA ALA A 407 3.88 -21.13 9.79
C ALA A 407 2.56 -21.06 10.57
N PHE A 408 2.47 -21.75 11.72
CA PHE A 408 1.30 -21.67 12.60
C PHE A 408 1.11 -20.27 13.18
N ALA A 409 2.20 -19.64 13.64
CA ALA A 409 2.15 -18.28 14.19
C ALA A 409 1.64 -17.30 13.13
N LEU A 410 2.14 -17.33 11.91
CA LEU A 410 1.74 -16.42 10.83
C LEU A 410 0.24 -16.45 10.50
N VAL A 411 -0.40 -17.62 10.56
CA VAL A 411 -1.85 -17.77 10.30
C VAL A 411 -2.69 -17.72 11.57
N SER A 412 -2.10 -17.36 12.71
CA SER A 412 -2.80 -17.35 14.00
C SER A 412 -3.60 -16.08 14.27
N LEU A 413 -3.49 -15.02 13.45
CA LEU A 413 -4.36 -13.82 13.52
C LEU A 413 -5.45 -13.77 12.43
N TYR A 414 -5.47 -14.78 11.57
CA TYR A 414 -6.63 -15.16 10.75
C TYR A 414 -7.61 -15.95 11.64
#